data_AF-A0A7L4MW93-F1
#
_entry.id   AF-A0A7L4MW93-F1
#
_cell.length_a   1.000
_cell.length_b   1.000
_cell.length_c   1.000
_cell.angle_alpha   90.00
_cell.angle_beta   90.00
_cell.angle_gamma   90.00
#
_symmetry.space_group_name_H-M   'P 1'
#
loop_
_entity.id
_entity.type
_entity.pdbx_description
1 polymer ?
#
loop_
_entity_poly.entity_id
_entity_poly.type
_entity_poly.pdbx_seq_one_letter_code
_entity_poly.pdbx_strand_id
1 'polypeptide(L)'
;WQTLVGGLLLHLSWKLGWLEINLCSRSEVLSWLPAALLFVGIIYAGSRALSRLPIPVFLTVHSAAEVVTCGFQKFVQKESTKPGVFSLPHSVLFLLVAAVCLPLCDTQLDPNGYFWALIHLVCVGAYKVFHKLWKPGSLSDLDQQYINYVFSVVLLASASHPAGDLLSALDFPFLYFYRFHSSCCASGLLGFFLMLHTVKLKSSMTSGQYAAWSFLAK
;
A
#
# COMPACT_ATOMS: atom_id res chain seq x y z
N TRP A 1 12.48 -4.41 5.86
CA TRP A 1 12.98 -3.26 6.67
C TRP A 1 11.92 -2.23 7.01
N GLN A 2 11.21 -1.63 6.04
CA GLN A 2 10.24 -0.55 6.32
C GLN A 2 9.15 -0.93 7.32
N THR A 3 8.50 -2.09 7.16
CA THR A 3 7.47 -2.58 8.10
C THR A 3 8.03 -2.92 9.48
N LEU A 4 9.25 -3.44 9.55
CA LEU A 4 9.92 -3.74 10.82
C LEU A 4 10.25 -2.45 11.58
N VAL A 5 10.92 -1.50 10.93
CA VAL A 5 11.29 -0.21 11.53
C VAL A 5 10.03 0.57 11.90
N GLY A 6 9.07 0.70 10.99
CA GLY A 6 7.80 1.37 11.25
C GLY A 6 6.99 0.70 12.35
N GLY A 7 6.96 -0.64 12.40
CA GLY A 7 6.30 -1.43 13.45
C GLY A 7 6.94 -1.24 14.82
N LEU A 8 8.28 -1.25 14.90
CA LEU A 8 9.01 -0.99 16.15
C LEU A 8 8.77 0.42 16.65
N LEU A 9 8.85 1.44 15.77
CA LEU A 9 8.59 2.83 16.14
C LEU A 9 7.15 3.03 16.62
N LEU A 10 6.18 2.41 15.94
CA LEU A 10 4.76 2.47 16.32
C LEU A 10 4.53 1.78 17.67
N HIS A 11 5.16 0.63 17.90
CA HIS A 11 5.10 -0.09 19.18
C HIS A 11 5.72 0.72 20.33
N LEU A 12 6.89 1.31 20.11
CA LEU A 12 7.57 2.15 21.10
C LEU A 12 6.75 3.41 21.40
N SER A 13 6.23 4.09 20.38
CA SER A 13 5.38 5.28 20.54
C SER A 13 4.12 4.96 21.35
N TRP A 14 3.54 3.77 21.16
CA TRP A 14 2.42 3.29 21.96
C TRP A 14 2.83 3.05 23.42
N LYS A 15 3.95 2.35 23.66
CA LYS A 15 4.46 2.08 25.01
C LYS A 15 4.85 3.33 25.78
N LEU A 16 5.30 4.36 25.08
CA LEU A 16 5.62 5.68 25.65
C LEU A 16 4.38 6.57 25.86
N GLY A 17 3.19 6.11 25.46
CA GLY A 17 1.94 6.87 25.58
C GLY A 17 1.82 8.03 24.60
N TRP A 18 2.66 8.08 23.56
CA TRP A 18 2.60 9.13 22.52
C TRP A 18 1.48 8.89 21.52
N LEU A 19 1.06 7.63 21.33
CA LEU A 19 0.01 7.22 20.42
C LEU A 19 -0.94 6.25 21.11
N GLU A 20 -2.23 6.39 20.85
CA GLU A 20 -3.27 5.49 21.35
C GLU A 20 -3.49 4.35 20.36
N ILE A 21 -3.27 3.11 20.81
CA ILE A 21 -3.54 1.88 20.07
C ILE A 21 -4.44 1.01 20.94
N ASN A 22 -5.62 0.65 20.42
CA ASN A 22 -6.70 -0.06 21.11
C ASN A 22 -6.98 -1.40 20.41
N LEU A 23 -6.21 -2.44 20.73
CA LEU A 23 -6.36 -3.80 20.16
C LEU A 23 -7.27 -4.70 20.99
N CYS A 24 -8.36 -4.15 21.54
CA CYS A 24 -9.10 -4.77 22.64
C CYS A 24 -9.84 -6.08 22.28
N SER A 25 -10.15 -6.34 21.00
CA SER A 25 -10.87 -7.55 20.59
C SER A 25 -10.09 -8.40 19.59
N ARG A 26 -9.88 -9.68 19.95
CA ARG A 26 -9.34 -10.70 19.02
C ARG A 26 -10.21 -10.84 17.78
N SER A 27 -11.53 -10.69 17.91
CA SER A 27 -12.46 -10.78 16.79
C SER A 27 -12.22 -9.68 15.75
N GLU A 28 -11.87 -8.48 16.20
CA GLU A 28 -11.60 -7.34 15.31
C GLU A 28 -10.29 -7.56 14.56
N VAL A 29 -9.25 -8.01 15.26
CA VAL A 29 -7.95 -8.37 14.65
C VAL A 29 -8.14 -9.49 13.62
N LEU A 30 -8.91 -10.53 13.94
CA LEU A 30 -9.21 -11.63 13.01
C LEU A 30 -9.99 -11.15 11.79
N SER A 31 -10.98 -10.26 11.98
CA SER A 31 -11.74 -9.68 10.86
C SER A 31 -10.88 -8.81 9.95
N TRP A 32 -9.76 -8.27 10.46
CA TRP A 32 -8.81 -7.47 9.70
C TRP A 32 -7.75 -8.29 8.95
N LEU A 33 -7.61 -9.59 9.22
CA LEU A 33 -6.59 -10.43 8.58
C LEU A 33 -6.63 -10.42 7.05
N PRO A 34 -7.78 -10.42 6.36
CA PRO A 34 -7.80 -10.32 4.90
C PRO A 34 -7.19 -9.01 4.39
N ALA A 35 -7.45 -7.89 5.07
CA ALA A 35 -6.83 -6.60 4.75
C ALA A 35 -5.32 -6.64 5.00
N ALA A 36 -4.89 -7.22 6.13
CA ALA A 36 -3.48 -7.38 6.45
C ALA A 36 -2.75 -8.25 5.41
N LEU A 37 -3.36 -9.35 4.93
CA LEU A 37 -2.85 -10.18 3.83
C LEU A 37 -2.69 -9.38 2.53
N LEU A 38 -3.71 -8.60 2.15
CA LEU A 38 -3.63 -7.72 0.98
C LEU A 38 -2.52 -6.69 1.14
N PHE A 39 -2.34 -6.13 2.34
CA PHE A 39 -1.26 -5.20 2.65
C PHE A 39 0.13 -5.84 2.52
N VAL A 40 0.30 -7.10 2.97
CA VAL A 40 1.54 -7.86 2.72
C VAL A 40 1.78 -8.00 1.21
N GLY A 41 0.73 -8.32 0.44
CA GLY A 41 0.78 -8.39 -1.02
C GLY A 41 1.20 -7.06 -1.67
N ILE A 42 0.67 -5.93 -1.20
CA ILE A 42 1.06 -4.58 -1.65
C ILE A 42 2.57 -4.39 -1.49
N ILE A 43 3.11 -4.67 -0.29
CA ILE A 43 4.53 -4.44 -0.01
C ILE A 43 5.41 -5.40 -0.81
N TYR A 44 5.09 -6.69 -0.81
CA TYR A 44 5.91 -7.70 -1.47
C TYR A 44 5.92 -7.47 -2.98
N ALA A 45 4.76 -7.42 -3.63
CA ALA A 45 4.66 -7.19 -5.06
C ALA A 45 5.24 -5.83 -5.47
N GLY A 46 5.02 -4.78 -4.65
CA GLY A 46 5.60 -3.46 -4.88
C GLY A 46 7.13 -3.49 -4.86
N SER A 47 7.73 -4.20 -3.90
CA SER A 47 9.19 -4.35 -3.83
C SER A 47 9.77 -5.13 -5.01
N ARG A 48 9.10 -6.22 -5.44
CA ARG A 48 9.51 -7.01 -6.61
C ARG A 48 9.39 -6.22 -7.91
N ALA A 49 8.37 -5.38 -8.04
CA ALA A 49 8.20 -4.48 -9.18
C ALA A 49 9.28 -3.39 -9.19
N LEU A 50 9.51 -2.70 -8.06
CA LEU A 50 10.52 -1.64 -7.94
C LEU A 50 11.96 -2.13 -8.12
N SER A 51 12.24 -3.42 -7.90
CA SER A 51 13.55 -4.01 -8.19
C SER A 51 13.85 -4.16 -9.68
N ARG A 52 12.84 -4.01 -10.55
CA ARG A 52 12.91 -4.27 -12.00
C ARG A 52 12.49 -3.07 -12.84
N LEU A 53 11.49 -2.32 -12.38
CA LEU A 53 10.94 -1.18 -13.10
C LEU A 53 11.51 0.13 -12.57
N PRO A 54 11.77 1.11 -13.44
CA PRO A 54 12.05 2.48 -13.02
C PRO A 54 10.92 3.03 -12.14
N ILE A 55 11.28 3.80 -11.11
CA ILE A 55 10.32 4.39 -10.17
C ILE A 55 9.18 5.14 -10.88
N PRO A 56 9.42 5.97 -11.91
CA PRO A 56 8.33 6.66 -12.61
C PRO A 56 7.32 5.70 -13.26
N VAL A 57 7.81 4.62 -13.89
CA VAL A 57 6.97 3.59 -14.53
C VAL A 57 6.09 2.91 -13.47
N PHE A 58 6.70 2.49 -12.37
CA PHE A 58 5.98 1.87 -11.26
C PHE A 58 4.90 2.80 -10.69
N LEU A 59 5.21 4.09 -10.48
CA LEU A 59 4.25 5.05 -9.94
C LEU A 59 3.07 5.31 -10.89
N THR A 60 3.30 5.31 -12.20
CA THR A 60 2.20 5.45 -13.17
C THR A 60 1.27 4.24 -13.14
N VAL A 61 1.82 3.03 -13.13
CA VAL A 61 1.01 1.80 -13.00
C VAL A 61 0.28 1.80 -11.65
N HIS A 62 0.97 2.10 -10.54
CA HIS A 62 0.37 2.20 -9.21
C HIS A 62 -0.83 3.16 -9.17
N SER A 63 -0.73 4.31 -9.83
CA SER A 63 -1.78 5.33 -9.86
C SER A 63 -3.07 4.83 -10.52
N ALA A 64 -3.00 3.82 -11.39
CA ALA A 64 -4.18 3.18 -11.97
C ALA A 64 -5.00 2.36 -10.95
N ALA A 65 -4.52 2.14 -9.71
CA ALA A 65 -5.29 1.41 -8.69
C ALA A 65 -6.59 2.14 -8.32
N GLU A 66 -6.65 3.46 -8.58
CA GLU A 66 -7.88 4.25 -8.44
C GLU A 66 -8.97 3.79 -9.42
N VAL A 67 -8.62 3.26 -10.60
CA VAL A 67 -9.59 2.72 -11.57
C VAL A 67 -10.34 1.53 -10.95
N VAL A 68 -9.61 0.64 -10.26
CA VAL A 68 -10.21 -0.50 -9.56
C VAL A 68 -11.17 -0.02 -8.48
N THR A 69 -10.77 0.99 -7.70
CA THR A 69 -11.57 1.53 -6.61
C THR A 69 -12.83 2.24 -7.12
N CYS A 70 -12.70 3.12 -8.12
CA CYS A 70 -13.82 3.83 -8.74
C CYS A 70 -14.78 2.88 -9.47
N GLY A 71 -14.24 1.92 -10.22
CA GLY A 71 -15.04 0.89 -10.91
C GLY A 71 -15.85 0.06 -9.92
N PHE A 72 -15.21 -0.39 -8.83
CA PHE A 72 -15.88 -1.16 -7.78
C PHE A 72 -17.01 -0.37 -7.10
N GLN A 73 -16.75 0.89 -6.73
CA GLN A 73 -17.77 1.75 -6.11
C GLN A 73 -19.01 1.91 -6.98
N LYS A 74 -18.84 2.14 -8.29
CA LYS A 74 -19.99 2.26 -9.20
C LYS A 74 -20.72 0.94 -9.43
N PHE A 75 -20.00 -0.19 -9.45
CA PHE A 75 -20.60 -1.51 -9.67
C PHE A 75 -21.40 -2.00 -8.46
N VAL A 76 -20.86 -1.87 -7.25
CA VAL A 76 -21.48 -2.41 -6.03
C VAL A 76 -22.39 -1.40 -5.35
N GLN A 77 -22.04 -0.12 -5.36
CA GLN A 77 -22.74 0.88 -4.56
C GLN A 77 -23.97 1.47 -5.26
N LYS A 78 -24.30 1.04 -6.51
CA LYS A 78 -25.43 1.54 -7.33
C LYS A 78 -25.72 3.01 -7.04
N GLU A 79 -24.69 3.85 -7.11
CA GLU A 79 -24.89 5.29 -6.96
C GLU A 79 -25.90 5.69 -8.04
N SER A 80 -27.01 6.31 -7.61
CA SER A 80 -28.20 6.70 -8.39
C SER A 80 -27.87 7.65 -9.55
N THR A 81 -27.04 7.20 -10.48
CA THR A 81 -26.70 7.89 -11.70
C THR A 81 -27.57 7.27 -12.79
N LYS A 82 -28.26 8.14 -13.52
CA LYS A 82 -29.16 7.81 -14.63
C LYS A 82 -28.64 6.62 -15.45
N PRO A 83 -29.50 5.64 -15.80
CA PRO A 83 -29.08 4.45 -16.55
C PRO A 83 -28.62 4.90 -17.94
N GLY A 84 -27.30 4.95 -18.18
CA GLY A 84 -26.76 5.22 -19.52
C GLY A 84 -25.39 5.87 -19.64
N VAL A 85 -24.76 6.43 -18.59
CA VAL A 85 -23.45 7.09 -18.75
C VAL A 85 -22.40 6.54 -17.79
N PHE A 86 -21.55 5.65 -18.31
CA PHE A 86 -20.29 5.24 -17.68
C PHE A 86 -19.27 6.39 -17.82
N SER A 87 -19.34 7.39 -16.93
CA SER A 87 -18.31 8.45 -16.87
C SER A 87 -17.34 8.13 -15.73
N LEU A 88 -16.18 7.56 -16.07
CA LEU A 88 -15.00 7.72 -15.21
C LEU A 88 -14.60 9.20 -15.24
N PRO A 89 -14.18 9.81 -14.12
CA PRO A 89 -13.65 11.16 -14.16
C PRO A 89 -12.44 11.19 -15.11
N HIS A 90 -12.33 12.25 -15.93
CA HIS A 90 -11.34 12.36 -16.99
C HIS A 90 -9.90 12.10 -16.52
N SER A 91 -9.56 12.48 -15.28
CA SER A 91 -8.25 12.20 -14.68
C SER A 91 -7.97 10.71 -14.49
N VAL A 92 -8.96 9.91 -14.07
CA VAL A 92 -8.81 8.46 -13.88
C VAL A 92 -8.66 7.74 -15.23
N LEU A 93 -9.38 8.22 -16.26
CA LEU A 93 -9.20 7.72 -17.61
C LEU A 93 -7.81 8.06 -18.15
N PHE A 94 -7.31 9.28 -17.92
CA PHE A 94 -5.97 9.68 -18.31
C PHE A 94 -4.89 8.83 -17.62
N LEU A 95 -5.04 8.55 -16.32
CA LEU A 95 -4.13 7.67 -15.57
C LEU A 95 -4.16 6.23 -16.11
N LEU A 96 -5.34 5.71 -16.47
CA LEU A 96 -5.46 4.38 -17.09
C LEU A 96 -4.76 4.34 -18.45
N VAL A 97 -4.99 5.34 -19.30
CA VAL A 97 -4.33 5.45 -20.60
C VAL A 97 -2.82 5.54 -20.42
N ALA A 98 -2.33 6.38 -19.51
CA ALA A 98 -0.91 6.50 -19.23
C ALA A 98 -0.31 5.16 -18.77
N ALA A 99 -0.98 4.44 -17.86
CA ALA A 99 -0.52 3.13 -17.37
C ALA A 99 -0.50 2.04 -18.45
N VAL A 100 -1.36 2.13 -19.47
CA VAL A 100 -1.40 1.19 -20.61
C VAL A 100 -0.40 1.58 -21.70
N CYS A 101 -0.27 2.86 -22.01
CA CYS A 101 0.63 3.35 -23.05
C CYS A 101 2.10 3.26 -22.65
N LEU A 102 2.44 3.42 -21.37
CA LEU A 102 3.83 3.35 -20.88
C LEU A 102 4.53 2.02 -21.20
N PRO A 103 3.97 0.84 -20.87
CA PRO A 103 4.55 -0.44 -21.27
C PRO A 103 4.71 -0.60 -22.79
N LEU A 104 3.82 0.00 -23.58
CA LEU A 104 3.89 -0.08 -25.05
C LEU A 104 4.99 0.81 -25.63
N CYS A 105 5.37 1.86 -24.92
CA CYS A 105 6.46 2.77 -25.27
C CYS A 105 7.79 2.40 -24.59
N ASP A 106 7.79 1.40 -23.70
CA ASP A 106 8.98 0.96 -22.98
C ASP A 106 9.83 0.04 -23.86
N THR A 107 10.94 0.55 -24.35
CA THR A 107 11.89 -0.19 -25.19
C THR A 107 12.67 -1.25 -24.40
N GLN A 108 12.61 -1.23 -23.07
CA GLN A 108 13.24 -2.18 -22.15
C GLN A 108 12.20 -2.93 -21.30
N LEU A 109 11.07 -3.30 -21.92
CA LEU A 109 9.99 -4.03 -21.25
C LEU A 109 10.53 -5.22 -20.43
N ASP A 110 10.42 -5.15 -19.10
CA ASP A 110 10.65 -6.27 -18.19
C ASP A 110 9.29 -6.93 -17.83
N PRO A 111 8.91 -8.04 -18.47
CA PRO A 111 7.60 -8.66 -18.26
C PRO A 111 7.38 -9.10 -16.81
N ASN A 112 8.44 -9.50 -16.11
CA ASN A 112 8.36 -9.89 -14.70
C ASN A 112 8.12 -8.65 -13.83
N GLY A 113 8.78 -7.53 -14.12
CA GLY A 113 8.54 -6.25 -13.45
C GLY A 113 7.09 -5.81 -13.57
N TYR A 114 6.53 -5.83 -14.78
CA TYR A 114 5.13 -5.46 -15.04
C TYR A 114 4.13 -6.45 -14.43
N PHE A 115 4.43 -7.76 -14.42
CA PHE A 115 3.62 -8.76 -13.73
C PHE A 115 3.50 -8.45 -12.23
N TRP A 116 4.61 -8.17 -11.56
CA TRP A 116 4.59 -7.78 -10.15
C TRP A 116 3.88 -6.44 -9.92
N ALA A 117 4.03 -5.47 -10.84
CA ALA A 117 3.31 -4.21 -10.77
C ALA A 117 1.79 -4.40 -10.89
N LEU A 118 1.33 -5.33 -11.73
CA LEU A 118 -0.08 -5.71 -11.85
C LEU A 118 -0.61 -6.38 -10.57
N ILE A 119 0.14 -7.30 -9.97
CA ILE A 119 -0.24 -7.89 -8.67
C ILE A 119 -0.36 -6.79 -7.62
N HIS A 120 0.63 -5.89 -7.55
CA HIS A 120 0.62 -4.75 -6.65
C HIS A 120 -0.63 -3.88 -6.84
N LEU A 121 -0.95 -3.53 -8.10
CA LEU A 121 -2.15 -2.78 -8.47
C LEU A 121 -3.43 -3.43 -7.93
N VAL A 122 -3.58 -4.74 -8.16
CA VAL A 122 -4.74 -5.52 -7.69
C VAL A 122 -4.81 -5.53 -6.17
N CYS A 123 -3.69 -5.75 -5.47
CA CYS A 123 -3.66 -5.73 -4.01
C CYS A 123 -4.01 -4.34 -3.45
N VAL A 124 -3.52 -3.26 -4.04
CA VAL A 124 -3.86 -1.88 -3.62
C VAL A 124 -5.34 -1.60 -3.83
N GLY A 125 -5.88 -1.94 -5.00
CA GLY A 125 -7.30 -1.77 -5.31
C GLY A 125 -8.19 -2.58 -4.37
N ALA A 126 -7.89 -3.87 -4.19
CA ALA A 126 -8.62 -4.75 -3.30
C ALA A 126 -8.55 -4.29 -1.83
N TYR A 127 -7.39 -3.81 -1.36
CA TYR A 127 -7.24 -3.27 0.00
C TYR A 127 -8.13 -2.04 0.22
N LYS A 128 -8.15 -1.09 -0.73
CA LYS A 128 -9.02 0.09 -0.68
C LYS A 128 -10.51 -0.29 -0.70
N VAL A 129 -10.88 -1.25 -1.55
CA VAL A 129 -12.24 -1.77 -1.65
C VAL A 129 -12.66 -2.44 -0.34
N PHE A 130 -11.81 -3.31 0.21
CA PHE A 130 -12.06 -3.99 1.48
C PHE A 130 -12.25 -2.98 2.61
N HIS A 131 -11.37 -1.98 2.71
CA HIS A 131 -11.45 -0.89 3.68
C HIS A 131 -12.79 -0.13 3.60
N LYS A 132 -13.31 0.09 2.39
CA LYS A 132 -14.58 0.79 2.17
C LYS A 132 -15.81 -0.06 2.47
N LEU A 133 -15.81 -1.33 2.08
CA LEU A 133 -16.92 -2.27 2.29
C LEU A 133 -17.06 -2.65 3.74
N TRP A 134 -15.94 -3.06 4.32
CA TRP A 134 -15.82 -3.51 5.68
C TRP A 134 -15.43 -2.31 6.51
N LYS A 135 -16.40 -1.41 6.80
CA LYS A 135 -16.17 -0.31 7.74
C LYS A 135 -15.64 -0.92 9.04
N PRO A 136 -14.35 -0.73 9.38
CA PRO A 136 -13.83 -1.22 10.64
C PRO A 136 -14.39 -0.27 11.71
N GLY A 137 -15.60 -0.56 12.19
CA GLY A 137 -16.34 0.34 13.09
C GLY A 137 -15.64 0.60 14.42
N SER A 138 -14.59 -0.16 14.74
CA SER A 138 -13.85 -0.11 16.00
C SER A 138 -12.34 0.06 15.89
N LEU A 139 -11.70 -0.31 14.77
CA LEU A 139 -10.25 -0.16 14.62
C LEU A 139 -9.91 1.22 14.06
N SER A 140 -9.13 2.00 14.81
CA SER A 140 -8.57 3.25 14.31
C SER A 140 -7.58 3.00 13.17
N ASP A 141 -7.24 4.05 12.42
CA ASP A 141 -6.22 3.96 11.36
C ASP A 141 -4.85 3.51 11.91
N LEU A 142 -4.53 3.87 13.17
CA LEU A 142 -3.30 3.43 13.85
C LEU A 142 -3.36 1.95 14.23
N ASP A 143 -4.52 1.46 14.71
CA ASP A 143 -4.71 0.04 15.03
C ASP A 143 -4.55 -0.83 13.79
N GLN A 144 -5.20 -0.43 12.69
CA GLN A 144 -5.10 -1.11 11.39
C GLN A 144 -3.65 -1.17 10.92
N GLN A 145 -2.94 -0.04 10.98
CA GLN A 145 -1.54 0.02 10.54
C GLN A 145 -0.62 -0.80 11.42
N TYR A 146 -0.86 -0.84 12.74
CA TYR A 146 -0.11 -1.67 13.66
C TYR A 146 -0.30 -3.16 13.34
N ILE A 147 -1.54 -3.61 13.15
CA ILE A 147 -1.85 -5.00 12.77
C ILE A 147 -1.16 -5.32 11.42
N ASN A 148 -1.27 -4.43 10.44
CA ASN A 148 -0.64 -4.57 9.13
C ASN A 148 0.89 -4.75 9.24
N TYR A 149 1.58 -3.96 10.06
CA TYR A 149 3.02 -4.07 10.26
C TYR A 149 3.43 -5.36 10.95
N VAL A 150 2.78 -5.73 12.05
CA VAL A 150 3.07 -6.98 12.78
C VAL A 150 2.88 -8.18 11.85
N PHE A 151 1.74 -8.22 11.15
CA PHE A 151 1.41 -9.32 10.27
C PHE A 151 2.35 -9.39 9.05
N SER A 152 2.73 -8.24 8.49
CA SER A 152 3.73 -8.17 7.42
C SER A 152 5.09 -8.72 7.85
N VAL A 153 5.58 -8.34 9.04
CA VAL A 153 6.87 -8.83 9.54
C VAL A 153 6.83 -10.35 9.69
N VAL A 154 5.77 -10.89 10.31
CA VAL A 154 5.62 -12.33 10.53
C VAL A 154 5.53 -13.09 9.20
N LEU A 155 4.66 -12.67 8.29
CA LEU A 155 4.45 -13.38 7.03
C LEU A 155 5.64 -13.25 6.08
N LEU A 156 6.22 -12.06 5.92
CA LEU A 156 7.37 -11.88 5.03
C LEU A 156 8.60 -12.62 5.55
N ALA A 157 8.84 -12.61 6.87
CA ALA A 157 9.93 -13.39 7.44
C ALA A 157 9.73 -14.88 7.21
N SER A 158 8.51 -15.39 7.45
CA SER A 158 8.18 -16.81 7.27
C SER A 158 8.24 -17.24 5.80
N ALA A 159 7.78 -16.39 4.87
CA ALA A 159 7.77 -16.66 3.44
C ALA A 159 9.16 -16.48 2.79
N SER A 160 10.09 -15.76 3.43
CA SER A 160 11.41 -15.46 2.85
C SER A 160 12.23 -16.71 2.53
N HIS A 161 12.12 -17.77 3.34
CA HIS A 161 12.80 -19.03 3.09
C HIS A 161 12.21 -19.78 1.87
N PRO A 162 10.92 -20.14 1.83
CA PRO A 162 10.34 -20.85 0.68
C PRO A 162 10.31 -20.01 -0.61
N ALA A 163 10.25 -18.68 -0.54
CA ALA A 163 10.31 -17.81 -1.71
C ALA A 163 11.73 -17.70 -2.30
N GLY A 164 12.75 -18.21 -1.62
CA GLY A 164 14.16 -18.09 -2.01
C GLY A 164 14.77 -16.71 -1.75
N ASP A 165 14.01 -15.78 -1.15
CA ASP A 165 14.48 -14.42 -0.86
C ASP A 165 15.56 -14.41 0.23
N LEU A 166 15.48 -15.33 1.21
CA LEU A 166 16.49 -15.44 2.27
C LEU A 166 17.86 -15.81 1.71
N LEU A 167 17.90 -16.82 0.83
CA LEU A 167 19.14 -17.24 0.17
C LEU A 167 19.66 -16.15 -0.75
N SER A 168 18.77 -15.56 -1.57
CA SER A 168 19.10 -14.44 -2.46
C SER A 168 19.66 -13.23 -1.71
N ALA A 169 19.18 -12.98 -0.48
CA ALA A 169 19.68 -11.90 0.36
C ALA A 169 21.11 -12.16 0.85
N LEU A 170 21.49 -13.41 1.15
CA LEU A 170 22.85 -13.77 1.56
C LEU A 170 23.87 -13.53 0.44
N ASP A 171 23.44 -13.70 -0.82
CA ASP A 171 24.27 -13.44 -2.01
C ASP A 171 24.30 -11.94 -2.39
N PHE A 172 23.54 -11.08 -1.70
CA PHE A 172 23.47 -9.67 -2.04
C PHE A 172 24.78 -8.95 -1.67
N PRO A 173 25.51 -8.37 -2.65
CA PRO A 173 26.87 -7.89 -2.43
C PRO A 173 26.95 -6.72 -1.44
N PHE A 174 25.87 -5.95 -1.29
CA PHE A 174 25.84 -4.81 -0.39
C PHE A 174 25.27 -5.12 1.00
N LEU A 175 24.91 -6.38 1.28
CA LEU A 175 24.24 -6.76 2.53
C LEU A 175 25.06 -6.31 3.75
N TYR A 176 26.38 -6.54 3.74
CA TYR A 176 27.25 -6.25 4.88
C TYR A 176 27.68 -4.77 4.98
N PHE A 177 27.27 -3.91 4.06
CA PHE A 177 27.64 -2.51 4.09
C PHE A 177 26.71 -1.72 5.03
N TYR A 178 27.30 -1.01 5.99
CA TYR A 178 26.54 -0.13 6.90
C TYR A 178 25.67 0.89 6.14
N ARG A 179 26.13 1.35 4.97
CA ARG A 179 25.39 2.28 4.11
C ARG A 179 24.05 1.67 3.69
N PHE A 180 24.03 0.41 3.29
CA PHE A 180 22.80 -0.28 2.91
C PHE A 180 21.80 -0.35 4.07
N HIS A 181 22.23 -0.82 5.24
CA HIS A 181 21.38 -0.88 6.44
C HIS A 181 20.90 0.51 6.89
N SER A 182 21.77 1.52 6.85
CA SER A 182 21.42 2.90 7.21
C SER A 182 20.37 3.48 6.25
N SER A 183 20.46 3.21 4.94
CA SER A 183 19.46 3.62 3.96
C SER A 183 18.13 2.89 4.17
N CYS A 184 18.17 1.59 4.47
CA CYS A 184 16.97 0.84 4.84
C CYS A 184 16.30 1.41 6.10
N CYS A 185 17.08 1.72 7.13
CA CYS A 185 16.60 2.36 8.35
C CYS A 185 15.99 3.74 8.08
N ALA A 186 16.70 4.60 7.33
CA ALA A 186 16.22 5.91 6.93
C ALA A 186 14.90 5.84 6.14
N SER A 187 14.78 4.88 5.21
CA SER A 187 13.51 4.65 4.50
C SER A 187 12.36 4.24 5.43
N GLY A 188 12.65 3.46 6.47
CA GLY A 188 11.67 3.06 7.48
C GLY A 188 11.23 4.23 8.37
N LEU A 189 12.18 5.08 8.79
CA LEU A 189 11.91 6.32 9.52
C LEU A 189 11.01 7.26 8.70
N LEU A 190 11.38 7.52 7.45
CA LEU A 190 10.59 8.37 6.55
C LEU A 190 9.19 7.79 6.31
N GLY A 191 9.08 6.48 6.12
CA GLY A 191 7.79 5.79 6.00
C GLY A 191 6.92 5.93 7.25
N PHE A 192 7.51 5.87 8.45
CA PHE A 192 6.80 6.09 9.71
C PHE A 192 6.28 7.52 9.85
N PHE A 193 7.11 8.53 9.58
CA PHE A 193 6.68 9.93 9.65
C PHE A 193 5.60 10.25 8.61
N LEU A 194 5.75 9.73 7.39
CA LEU A 194 4.74 9.87 6.34
C LEU A 194 3.40 9.28 6.80
N MET A 195 3.43 8.07 7.37
CA MET A 195 2.23 7.41 7.90
C MET A 195 1.54 8.25 8.99
N LEU A 196 2.29 8.74 9.99
CA LEU A 196 1.71 9.59 11.05
C LEU A 196 1.11 10.87 10.48
N HIS A 197 1.79 11.51 9.53
CA HIS A 197 1.29 12.71 8.88
C HIS A 197 0.02 12.43 8.07
N THR A 198 -0.05 11.30 7.35
CA THR A 198 -1.25 10.88 6.61
C THR A 198 -2.43 10.66 7.54
N VAL A 199 -2.24 9.97 8.66
CA VAL A 199 -3.30 9.75 9.67
C VAL A 199 -3.77 11.09 10.24
N LYS A 200 -2.83 11.97 10.61
CA LYS A 200 -3.16 13.30 11.14
C LYS A 200 -3.92 14.14 10.11
N LEU A 201 -3.48 14.17 8.86
CA LEU A 201 -4.13 14.89 7.76
C LEU A 201 -5.56 14.39 7.55
N LYS A 202 -5.76 13.06 7.53
CA LYS A 202 -7.08 12.45 7.38
C LYS A 202 -8.03 12.78 8.54
N SER A 203 -7.51 12.89 9.76
CA SER A 203 -8.31 13.27 10.95
C SER A 203 -8.67 14.76 11.01
N SER A 204 -7.82 15.64 10.45
CA SER A 204 -7.95 17.09 10.59
C SER A 204 -8.71 17.77 9.44
N MET A 205 -8.88 17.09 8.30
CA MET A 205 -9.52 17.66 7.11
C MET A 205 -10.94 17.14 6.93
N THR A 206 -11.85 18.00 6.46
CA THR A 206 -13.16 17.53 5.99
C THR A 206 -12.98 16.55 4.82
N SER A 207 -13.87 15.56 4.70
CA SER A 207 -13.78 14.53 3.64
C SER A 207 -13.68 15.14 2.23
N GLY A 208 -14.30 16.31 2.00
CA GLY A 208 -14.21 17.03 0.73
C GLY A 208 -12.85 17.69 0.47
N GLN A 209 -12.25 18.32 1.50
CA GLN A 209 -10.92 18.92 1.38
C GLN A 209 -9.83 17.85 1.22
N TYR A 210 -9.92 16.73 1.94
CA TYR A 210 -9.00 15.61 1.78
C TYR A 210 -9.08 15.01 0.36
N ALA A 211 -10.30 14.85 -0.18
CA ALA A 211 -10.49 14.40 -1.56
C ALA A 211 -9.92 15.38 -2.58
N ALA A 212 -10.10 16.68 -2.39
CA ALA A 212 -9.54 17.72 -3.26
C ALA A 212 -8.01 17.73 -3.25
N TRP A 213 -7.37 17.61 -2.07
CA TRP A 213 -5.92 17.51 -1.96
C TRP A 213 -5.36 16.21 -2.57
N SER A 214 -6.04 15.09 -2.35
CA SER A 214 -5.68 13.80 -2.97
C SER A 214 -5.81 13.84 -4.49
N PHE A 215 -6.74 14.63 -5.02
CA PHE A 215 -6.90 14.87 -6.45
C PHE A 215 -5.80 15.79 -7.01
N LEU A 216 -5.48 16.88 -6.31
CA LEU A 216 -4.44 17.86 -6.72
C LEU A 216 -3.02 17.27 -6.71
N ALA A 217 -2.76 16.31 -5.82
CA ALA A 217 -1.45 15.67 -5.70
C ALA A 217 -1.19 14.58 -6.77
N LYS A 218 -2.15 14.32 -7.66
CA LYS A 218 -2.10 13.30 -8.71
C LYS A 218 -2.17 13.93 -10.09
#